data_AF-A0A8T4WS36-F1
#
_entry.id   AF-A0A8T4WS36-F1
#
_cell.length_a   1.000
_cell.length_b   1.000
_cell.length_c   1.000
_cell.angle_alpha   90.00
_cell.angle_beta   90.00
_cell.angle_gamma   90.00
#
_symmetry.space_group_name_H-M   'P 1'
#
loop_
_entity.id
_entity.type
_entity.pdbx_description
1 polymer ?
#
loop_
_entity_poly.entity_id
_entity_poly.type
_entity_poly.pdbx_seq_one_letter_code
_entity_poly.pdbx_strand_id
1 'polypeptide(L)'
;MVDEKTSILKIMVKDHHRIEDFIDKVERSLDDDFEAIEKAFNVFEWQLQKHIFAEEKAIFTFYEPDDISSGYKMLPTLTKQHNDILNRLEIMRRTVQRGQTPEKVSEF
;
A
#
# COMPACT_ATOMS: atom_id res chain seq x y z
N MET A 1 -17.82 29.36 -11.43
CA MET A 1 -17.03 28.23 -11.94
C MET A 1 -16.08 27.85 -10.83
N VAL A 2 -16.39 26.78 -10.10
CA VAL A 2 -15.52 26.30 -9.01
C VAL A 2 -14.43 25.49 -9.69
N ASP A 3 -13.20 25.99 -9.59
CA ASP A 3 -11.97 25.31 -9.97
C ASP A 3 -12.05 23.84 -9.53
N GLU A 4 -11.81 22.88 -10.45
CA GLU A 4 -11.78 21.43 -10.15
C GLU A 4 -10.58 21.13 -9.26
N LYS A 5 -10.64 21.57 -7.99
CA LYS A 5 -9.65 21.25 -6.99
C LYS A 5 -9.61 19.73 -6.88
N THR A 6 -8.46 19.16 -7.21
CA THR A 6 -8.19 17.74 -7.01
C THR A 6 -8.39 17.44 -5.53
N SER A 7 -9.44 16.68 -5.19
CA SER A 7 -9.73 16.32 -3.80
C SER A 7 -8.74 15.25 -3.32
N ILE A 8 -8.42 15.26 -2.02
CA ILE A 8 -7.59 14.22 -1.39
C ILE A 8 -8.17 12.84 -1.69
N LEU A 9 -9.50 12.68 -1.61
CA LEU A 9 -10.19 11.44 -1.96
C LEU A 9 -9.84 10.96 -3.38
N LYS A 10 -9.88 11.83 -4.39
CA LYS A 10 -9.57 11.47 -5.78
C LYS A 10 -8.10 11.05 -5.93
N ILE A 11 -7.19 11.67 -5.19
CA ILE A 11 -5.76 11.29 -5.17
C ILE A 11 -5.59 9.91 -4.56
N MET A 12 -6.20 9.67 -3.41
CA MET A 12 -6.07 8.40 -2.67
C MET A 12 -6.67 7.23 -3.43
N VAL A 13 -7.86 7.39 -4.03
CA VAL A 13 -8.46 6.36 -4.89
C VAL A 13 -7.56 6.05 -6.09
N LYS A 14 -6.94 7.06 -6.70
CA LYS A 14 -5.99 6.83 -7.79
C LYS A 14 -4.73 6.10 -7.31
N ASP A 15 -4.29 6.37 -6.10
CA ASP A 15 -3.11 5.74 -5.51
C ASP A 15 -3.39 4.27 -5.13
N HIS A 16 -4.58 3.95 -4.63
CA HIS A 16 -5.03 2.56 -4.43
C HIS A 16 -4.98 1.75 -5.73
N HIS A 17 -5.55 2.25 -6.83
CA HIS A 17 -5.45 1.56 -8.12
C HIS A 17 -4.00 1.36 -8.59
N ARG A 18 -3.10 2.30 -8.30
CA ARG A 18 -1.68 2.13 -8.63
C ARG A 18 -1.02 1.04 -7.80
N ILE A 19 -1.38 0.91 -6.53
CA ILE A 19 -0.90 -0.17 -5.67
C ILE A 19 -1.36 -1.51 -6.22
N GLU A 20 -2.63 -1.62 -6.64
CA GLU A 20 -3.15 -2.82 -7.32
C GLU A 20 -2.35 -3.13 -8.60
N ASP A 21 -2.06 -2.13 -9.44
CA ASP A 21 -1.21 -2.31 -10.62
C ASP A 21 0.21 -2.81 -10.29
N PHE A 22 0.76 -2.42 -9.13
CA PHE A 22 2.08 -2.88 -8.69
C PHE A 22 2.03 -4.31 -8.13
N ILE A 23 0.96 -4.68 -7.44
CA ILE A 23 0.69 -6.05 -7.02
C ILE A 23 0.64 -6.96 -8.25
N ASP A 24 -0.18 -6.60 -9.25
CA ASP A 24 -0.29 -7.33 -10.52
C ASP A 24 1.07 -7.52 -11.19
N LYS A 25 1.94 -6.50 -11.16
CA LYS A 25 3.28 -6.58 -11.74
C LYS A 25 4.19 -7.53 -10.99
N VAL A 26 4.16 -7.52 -9.66
CA VAL A 26 4.90 -8.49 -8.84
C VAL A 26 4.45 -9.90 -9.21
N GLU A 27 3.14 -10.15 -9.26
CA GLU A 27 2.60 -11.48 -9.54
C GLU A 27 2.93 -11.99 -10.93
N ARG A 28 2.82 -11.14 -11.95
CA ARG A 28 3.20 -11.52 -13.32
C ARG A 28 4.70 -11.78 -13.45
N SER A 29 5.52 -11.10 -12.66
CA SER A 29 6.97 -11.31 -12.67
C SER A 29 7.42 -12.61 -11.99
N LEU A 30 6.55 -13.28 -11.22
CA LEU A 30 6.94 -14.52 -10.51
C LEU A 30 7.32 -15.67 -11.44
N ASP A 31 6.86 -15.63 -12.70
CA ASP A 31 7.21 -16.60 -13.75
C ASP A 31 8.45 -16.17 -14.58
N ASP A 32 8.99 -14.97 -14.32
CA ASP A 32 10.16 -14.40 -15.02
C ASP A 32 11.47 -14.74 -14.27
N ASP A 33 12.58 -14.11 -14.70
CA ASP A 33 13.84 -14.20 -13.96
C ASP A 33 13.81 -13.44 -12.62
N PHE A 34 14.75 -13.78 -11.74
CA PHE A 34 14.80 -13.21 -10.41
C PHE A 34 15.04 -11.68 -10.42
N GLU A 35 15.74 -11.14 -11.42
CA GLU A 35 15.98 -9.70 -11.55
C GLU A 35 14.66 -8.95 -11.82
N ALA A 36 13.78 -9.52 -12.65
CA ALA A 36 12.44 -9.01 -12.89
C ALA A 36 11.59 -9.02 -11.60
N ILE A 37 11.62 -10.11 -10.84
CA ILE A 37 10.93 -10.24 -9.55
C ILE A 37 11.39 -9.17 -8.57
N GLU A 38 12.71 -9.07 -8.37
CA GLU A 38 13.32 -8.12 -7.43
C GLU A 38 12.95 -6.68 -7.82
N LYS A 39 13.03 -6.34 -9.10
CA LYS A 39 12.67 -5.00 -9.59
C LYS A 39 11.20 -4.68 -9.37
N ALA A 40 10.30 -5.59 -9.71
CA ALA A 40 8.87 -5.41 -9.50
C ALA A 40 8.53 -5.24 -8.01
N PHE A 41 9.10 -6.11 -7.16
CA PHE A 41 8.91 -6.08 -5.72
C PHE A 41 9.40 -4.77 -5.09
N ASN A 42 10.62 -4.33 -5.42
CA ASN A 42 11.18 -3.09 -4.86
C ASN A 42 10.34 -1.85 -5.19
N VAL A 43 9.74 -1.82 -6.39
CA VAL A 43 8.81 -0.74 -6.76
C VAL A 43 7.51 -0.83 -5.96
N PHE A 44 6.90 -2.01 -5.87
CA PHE A 44 5.68 -2.23 -5.08
C PHE A 44 5.89 -1.83 -3.62
N GLU A 45 6.93 -2.34 -2.98
CA GLU A 45 7.29 -2.07 -1.59
C GLU A 45 7.38 -0.57 -1.31
N TRP A 46 8.16 0.14 -2.12
CA TRP A 46 8.35 1.58 -1.94
C TRP A 46 7.05 2.37 -2.06
N GLN A 47 6.18 2.00 -3.00
CA GLN A 47 4.92 2.71 -3.23
C GLN A 47 3.93 2.44 -2.11
N LEU A 48 3.82 1.20 -1.65
CA LEU A 48 2.94 0.83 -0.53
C LEU A 48 3.36 1.53 0.77
N GLN A 49 4.67 1.54 1.09
CA GLN A 49 5.16 2.20 2.30
C GLN A 49 4.90 3.71 2.30
N LYS A 50 5.11 4.38 1.16
CA LYS A 50 4.79 5.80 1.02
C LYS A 50 3.29 6.08 1.19
N HIS A 51 2.45 5.22 0.64
CA HIS A 51 1.00 5.36 0.74
C HIS A 51 0.53 5.30 2.20
N ILE A 52 0.92 4.24 2.91
CA ILE A 52 0.62 4.06 4.34
C ILE A 52 1.16 5.23 5.15
N PHE A 53 2.38 5.70 4.86
CA PHE A 53 2.96 6.85 5.53
C PHE A 53 2.12 8.13 5.33
N ALA A 54 1.67 8.40 4.10
CA ALA A 54 0.84 9.56 3.79
C ALA A 54 -0.53 9.47 4.50
N GLU A 55 -1.14 8.30 4.52
CA GLU A 55 -2.38 8.06 5.27
C GLU A 55 -2.19 8.35 6.75
N GLU A 56 -1.21 7.72 7.40
CA GLU A 56 -1.06 7.84 8.85
C GLU A 56 -0.53 9.19 9.31
N LYS A 57 0.35 9.85 8.54
CA LYS A 57 0.99 11.10 8.97
C LYS A 57 0.27 12.34 8.51
N ALA A 58 -0.46 12.29 7.39
CA ALA A 58 -1.24 13.42 6.92
C ALA A 58 -2.73 13.15 7.07
N ILE A 59 -3.28 12.13 6.40
CA ILE A 59 -4.74 12.00 6.26
C ILE A 59 -5.40 11.72 7.60
N PHE A 60 -4.94 10.70 8.33
CA PHE A 60 -5.50 10.32 9.64
C PHE A 60 -5.26 11.41 10.69
N THR A 61 -4.14 12.12 10.62
CA THR A 61 -3.82 13.25 11.52
C THR A 61 -4.79 14.42 11.34
N PHE A 62 -5.15 14.75 10.09
CA PHE A 62 -6.04 15.87 9.76
C PHE A 62 -7.49 15.42 9.49
N TYR A 63 -7.82 14.18 9.84
CA TYR A 63 -9.17 13.67 9.65
C TYR A 63 -10.10 14.25 10.71
N GLU A 64 -11.11 14.98 10.24
CA GLU A 64 -12.16 15.60 11.06
C GLU A 64 -13.52 15.02 10.63
N PRO A 65 -13.93 13.87 11.19
CA PRO A 65 -15.21 13.24 10.84
C PRO A 65 -16.40 14.01 11.42
N ASP A 66 -17.49 14.08 10.66
CA ASP A 66 -18.77 14.65 11.12
C ASP A 66 -19.31 13.92 12.37
N ASP A 67 -19.13 12.60 12.43
CA ASP A 67 -19.34 11.78 13.62
C ASP A 67 -18.00 11.37 14.24
N ILE A 68 -17.57 12.15 15.23
CA ILE A 68 -16.34 11.94 16.01
C ILE A 68 -16.29 10.52 16.61
N SER A 69 -17.43 9.97 17.07
CA SER A 69 -17.43 8.68 17.77
C SER A 69 -17.16 7.52 16.81
N SER A 70 -17.81 7.51 15.64
CA SER A 70 -17.61 6.42 14.66
C SER A 70 -16.36 6.64 13.80
N GLY A 71 -16.06 7.88 13.41
CA GLY A 71 -14.93 8.20 12.55
C GLY A 71 -13.58 7.88 13.18
N TYR A 72 -13.35 8.26 14.44
CA TYR A 72 -12.07 7.95 15.11
C TYR A 72 -11.95 6.48 15.52
N LYS A 73 -13.06 5.75 15.70
CA LYS A 73 -13.02 4.31 16.03
C LYS A 73 -12.42 3.46 14.91
N MET A 74 -12.48 3.92 13.66
CA MET A 74 -11.93 3.15 12.54
C MET A 74 -10.40 3.26 12.45
N LEU A 75 -9.81 4.38 12.91
CA LEU A 75 -8.37 4.63 12.73
C LEU A 75 -7.49 3.56 13.41
N PRO A 76 -7.75 3.13 14.67
CA PRO A 76 -6.99 2.03 15.27
C PRO A 76 -7.07 0.73 14.48
N THR A 77 -8.23 0.44 13.88
CA THR A 77 -8.41 -0.76 13.05
C THR A 77 -7.59 -0.66 11.77
N LEU A 78 -7.63 0.49 11.08
CA LEU A 78 -6.84 0.74 9.87
C LEU A 78 -5.33 0.68 10.17
N THR A 79 -4.86 1.34 11.22
CA THR A 79 -3.45 1.27 11.64
C THR A 79 -3.02 -0.16 12.00
N LYS A 80 -3.91 -0.95 12.61
CA LYS A 80 -3.62 -2.37 12.85
C LYS A 80 -3.46 -3.14 11.53
N GLN A 81 -4.37 -2.94 10.58
CA GLN A 81 -4.28 -3.56 9.24
C GLN A 81 -3.00 -3.14 8.51
N HIS A 82 -2.59 -1.88 8.59
CA HIS A 82 -1.33 -1.40 8.03
C HIS A 82 -0.12 -2.10 8.64
N ASN A 83 -0.10 -2.29 9.97
CA ASN A 83 0.97 -3.05 10.62
C ASN A 83 1.01 -4.50 10.14
N ASP A 84 -0.14 -5.15 9.99
CA ASP A 84 -0.22 -6.52 9.48
C ASP A 84 0.32 -6.61 8.03
N ILE A 85 -0.04 -5.65 7.17
CA ILE A 85 0.48 -5.52 5.80
C ILE A 85 2.00 -5.32 5.80
N LEU A 86 2.51 -4.38 6.60
CA LEU A 86 3.95 -4.08 6.68
C LEU A 86 4.77 -5.26 7.22
N ASN A 87 4.23 -6.02 8.17
CA ASN A 87 4.88 -7.23 8.68
C ASN A 87 5.00 -8.30 7.58
N ARG A 88 3.97 -8.47 6.75
CA ARG A 88 4.03 -9.38 5.60
C ARG A 88 5.00 -8.88 4.53
N LEU A 89 4.99 -7.58 4.24
CA LEU A 89 5.92 -6.96 3.30
C LEU A 89 7.38 -7.19 3.73
N GLU A 90 7.68 -7.11 5.03
CA GLU A 90 9.02 -7.42 5.57
C GLU A 90 9.41 -8.88 5.38
N ILE A 91 8.47 -9.83 5.51
CA ILE A 91 8.73 -11.25 5.21
C ILE A 91 9.08 -11.41 3.73
N MET A 92 8.28 -10.82 2.83
CA MET A 92 8.53 -10.86 1.38
C MET A 92 9.88 -10.24 1.03
N ARG A 93 10.22 -9.08 1.62
CA ARG A 93 11.52 -8.41 1.44
C ARG A 93 12.67 -9.34 1.77
N ARG A 94 12.61 -10.04 2.91
CA ARG A 94 13.64 -11.00 3.31
C ARG A 94 13.75 -12.18 2.35
N THR A 95 12.64 -12.65 1.81
CA THR A 95 12.61 -13.72 0.80
C THR A 95 13.32 -13.27 -0.48
N VAL A 96 12.96 -12.10 -1.01
CA VAL A 96 13.64 -11.51 -2.18
C VAL A 96 15.12 -11.30 -1.90
N GLN A 97 15.52 -10.72 -0.77
CA GLN A 97 16.93 -10.51 -0.41
C GLN A 97 17.76 -11.81 -0.34
N ARG A 98 17.12 -12.97 -0.19
CA ARG A 98 17.78 -14.29 -0.22
C ARG A 98 17.85 -14.91 -1.62
N GLY A 99 17.42 -14.20 -2.65
CA GLY A 99 17.34 -14.74 -4.01
C GLY A 99 16.17 -15.70 -4.21
N GLN A 100 15.13 -15.59 -3.37
CA GLN A 100 13.98 -16.50 -3.39
C GLN A 100 12.72 -15.78 -3.89
N THR A 101 11.85 -16.52 -4.57
CA THR A 101 10.55 -16.02 -5.03
C THR A 101 9.60 -15.82 -3.82
N PRO A 102 9.03 -14.62 -3.64
CA PRO A 102 8.04 -14.38 -2.60
C PRO A 102 6.70 -15.03 -2.94
N GLU A 103 5.85 -15.24 -1.92
CA GLU A 103 4.46 -15.68 -2.11
C GLU A 103 3.66 -14.65 -2.93
N LYS A 104 2.58 -15.10 -3.58
CA LYS A 104 1.68 -14.20 -4.32
C LYS A 104 1.01 -13.22 -3.37
N VAL A 105 0.90 -11.96 -3.80
CA VAL A 105 0.30 -10.91 -2.98
C VAL A 105 -1.22 -11.09 -2.85
N SER A 106 -1.87 -11.69 -3.84
CA SER A 106 -3.30 -11.99 -3.86
C SER A 106 -3.71 -13.15 -2.97
N GLU A 107 -2.76 -13.99 -2.52
CA GLU A 107 -3.04 -15.14 -1.66
C GLU A 107 -3.16 -14.72 -0.16
N PHE A 108 -3.35 -13.42 0.09
CA PHE A 108 -3.32 -12.80 1.40
C PHE A 108 -4.67 -12.33 1.95
#